data_AF-A0AA96ZXJ8-F1
#
_entry.id   AF-A0AA96ZXJ8-F1
#
_cell.length_a   1.000
_cell.length_b   1.000
_cell.length_c   1.000
_cell.angle_alpha   90.00
_cell.angle_beta   90.00
_cell.angle_gamma   90.00
#
_symmetry.space_group_name_H-M   'P 1'
#
loop_
_entity.id
_entity.type
_entity.pdbx_description
1 polymer ?
#
loop_
_entity_poly.entity_id
_entity_poly.type
_entity_poly.pdbx_seq_one_letter_code
_entity_poly.pdbx_strand_id
1 'polypeptide(L)'
;MGKGNVKFAERQVGFYRVLCELDQEPFPFMDVIDEYRHELRFSNPDRIQKIFALPHFGQILFLEFKEYTYRGDNVRGKFYCLSEADFPPQIPSDLEDPFFESEKSKAVHFYYFPEEQIIGGELKPGADVEKIGFYLETVMKNIFPNPPSFEFEISRVCSSKSGEELFKTVWVENNSNKIYQEILKAYAELSDLF
;
A
#
# COMPACT_ATOMS: atom_id res chain seq x y z
N MET A 1 -28.04 -20.57 -18.87
CA MET A 1 -26.71 -19.95 -18.64
C MET A 1 -26.93 -18.47 -18.37
N GLY A 2 -26.94 -18.07 -17.09
CA GLY A 2 -27.09 -16.66 -16.73
C GLY A 2 -25.76 -15.93 -16.90
N LYS A 3 -25.74 -14.87 -17.71
CA LYS A 3 -24.64 -13.90 -17.70
C LYS A 3 -24.72 -13.16 -16.37
N GLY A 4 -23.77 -13.42 -15.47
CA GLY A 4 -23.61 -12.60 -14.27
C GLY A 4 -23.37 -11.15 -14.71
N ASN A 5 -24.18 -10.22 -14.20
CA ASN A 5 -23.97 -8.79 -14.43
C ASN A 5 -22.61 -8.42 -13.84
N VAL A 6 -21.61 -8.24 -14.70
CA VAL A 6 -20.31 -7.68 -14.30
C VAL A 6 -20.58 -6.26 -13.80
N LYS A 7 -20.37 -6.05 -12.49
CA LYS A 7 -20.52 -4.72 -11.87
C LYS A 7 -19.20 -3.98 -12.04
N PHE A 8 -19.25 -2.87 -12.78
CA PHE A 8 -18.17 -1.89 -12.87
C PHE A 8 -18.37 -0.85 -11.77
N ALA A 9 -17.26 -0.33 -11.24
CA ALA A 9 -17.23 0.79 -10.32
C ALA A 9 -16.29 1.87 -10.87
N GLU A 10 -16.72 3.13 -10.74
CA GLU A 10 -15.84 4.27 -10.94
C GLU A 10 -14.85 4.33 -9.77
N ARG A 11 -13.56 4.49 -10.07
CA ARG A 11 -12.48 4.62 -9.09
C ARG A 11 -11.54 5.72 -9.52
N GLN A 12 -10.87 6.34 -8.54
CA GLN A 12 -9.79 7.28 -8.81
C GLN A 12 -8.47 6.63 -8.41
N VAL A 13 -7.46 6.80 -9.25
CA VAL A 13 -6.07 6.39 -8.99
C VAL A 13 -5.24 7.66 -8.90
N GLY A 14 -4.50 7.83 -7.81
CA GLY A 14 -3.57 8.94 -7.65
C GLY A 14 -2.13 8.46 -7.49
N PHE A 15 -1.21 9.41 -7.61
CA PHE A 15 0.23 9.17 -7.52
C PHE A 15 0.84 9.95 -6.38
N TYR A 16 1.83 9.33 -5.75
CA TYR A 16 2.47 9.81 -4.54
C TYR A 16 3.98 9.69 -4.68
N ARG A 17 4.71 10.70 -4.23
CA ARG A 17 6.16 10.62 -4.09
C ARG A 17 6.48 10.06 -2.72
N VAL A 18 7.49 9.19 -2.67
CA VAL A 18 8.01 8.61 -1.44
C VAL A 18 9.37 9.24 -1.17
N LEU A 19 9.56 9.72 0.05
CA LEU A 19 10.86 10.04 0.61
C LEU A 19 11.04 9.19 1.86
N CYS A 20 12.21 8.57 1.96
CA CYS A 20 12.58 7.71 3.07
C CYS A 20 13.99 8.09 3.51
N GLU A 21 14.15 8.37 4.80
CA GLU A 21 15.43 8.72 5.41
C GLU A 21 15.72 7.80 6.59
N LEU A 22 16.99 7.46 6.75
CA LEU A 22 17.54 6.71 7.87
C LEU A 22 18.67 7.54 8.46
N ASP A 23 18.51 7.99 9.70
CA ASP A 23 19.47 8.88 10.38
C ASP A 23 19.80 10.12 9.54
N GLN A 24 18.76 10.72 8.92
CA GLN A 24 18.81 11.92 8.06
C GLN A 24 19.55 11.71 6.72
N GLU A 25 19.87 10.47 6.37
CA GLU A 25 20.45 10.13 5.07
C GLU A 25 19.40 9.43 4.19
N PRO A 26 19.38 9.68 2.87
CA PRO A 26 18.47 9.01 1.96
C PRO A 26 18.60 7.49 2.07
N PHE A 27 17.47 6.81 2.28
CA PHE A 27 17.41 5.36 2.42
C PHE A 27 16.43 4.74 1.41
N PRO A 28 16.82 3.70 0.66
CA PRO A 28 15.93 3.11 -0.34
C PRO A 28 14.67 2.51 0.29
N PHE A 29 13.50 2.94 -0.18
CA PHE A 29 12.21 2.39 0.29
C PHE A 29 12.10 0.86 0.06
N MET A 30 12.78 0.33 -0.96
CA MET A 30 12.83 -1.12 -1.21
C MET A 30 13.51 -1.89 -0.08
N ASP A 31 14.56 -1.35 0.51
CA ASP A 31 15.27 -2.01 1.62
C ASP A 31 14.37 -2.08 2.86
N VAL A 32 13.54 -1.06 3.08
CA VAL A 32 12.48 -1.06 4.11
C VAL A 32 11.46 -2.17 3.85
N ILE A 33 10.98 -2.29 2.61
CA ILE A 33 10.03 -3.34 2.23
C ILE A 33 10.63 -4.72 2.45
N ASP A 34 11.90 -4.91 2.09
CA ASP A 34 12.56 -6.21 2.22
C ASP A 34 12.74 -6.61 3.68
N GLU A 35 13.13 -5.68 4.56
CA GLU A 35 13.23 -5.91 6.01
C GLU A 35 11.85 -6.23 6.61
N TYR A 36 10.83 -5.45 6.24
CA TYR A 36 9.44 -5.69 6.61
C TYR A 36 8.99 -7.12 6.25
N ARG A 37 9.25 -7.54 5.01
CA ARG A 37 8.87 -8.85 4.51
C ARG A 37 9.69 -9.97 5.14
N HIS A 38 10.96 -9.73 5.42
CA HIS A 38 11.82 -10.65 6.15
C HIS A 38 11.20 -10.94 7.52
N GLU A 39 10.90 -9.90 8.29
CA GLU A 39 10.33 -10.05 9.62
C GLU A 39 8.94 -10.70 9.60
N LEU A 40 8.08 -10.38 8.63
CA LEU A 40 6.79 -11.08 8.49
C LEU A 40 6.95 -12.59 8.28
N ARG A 41 7.93 -13.02 7.48
CA ARG A 41 8.15 -14.45 7.17
C ARG A 41 8.65 -15.26 8.35
N PHE A 42 9.41 -14.65 9.25
CA PHE A 42 10.03 -15.32 10.39
C PHE A 42 9.32 -15.04 11.72
N SER A 43 8.27 -14.21 11.72
CA SER A 43 7.47 -13.91 12.91
C SER A 43 6.42 -14.98 13.19
N ASN A 44 6.16 -15.25 14.47
CA ASN A 44 4.99 -16.02 14.88
C ASN A 44 3.71 -15.15 14.83
N PRO A 45 2.51 -15.76 14.82
CA PRO A 45 1.22 -15.03 14.77
C PRO A 45 1.08 -13.89 15.79
N ASP A 46 1.50 -14.13 17.04
CA ASP A 46 1.41 -13.14 18.11
C ASP A 46 2.31 -11.92 17.86
N ARG A 47 3.47 -12.11 17.23
CA ARG A 47 4.38 -11.04 16.85
C ARG A 47 3.82 -10.22 15.68
N ILE A 48 3.12 -10.87 14.74
CA ILE A 48 2.42 -10.18 13.65
C ILE A 48 1.38 -9.20 14.24
N GLN A 49 0.58 -9.64 15.20
CA GLN A 49 -0.43 -8.78 15.83
C GLN A 49 0.15 -7.62 16.63
N LYS A 50 1.30 -7.81 17.28
CA LYS A 50 1.90 -6.76 18.12
C LYS A 50 2.67 -5.72 17.33
N ILE A 51 3.33 -6.13 16.25
CA ILE A 51 4.25 -5.26 15.49
C ILE A 51 3.59 -4.69 14.24
N PHE A 52 2.78 -5.50 13.54
CA PHE A 52 2.31 -5.19 12.18
C PHE A 52 0.84 -4.78 12.13
N ALA A 53 0.05 -5.02 13.17
CA ALA A 53 -1.31 -4.52 13.27
C ALA A 53 -1.31 -3.26 14.14
N LEU A 54 -1.33 -2.09 13.51
CA LEU A 54 -1.13 -0.83 14.23
C LEU A 54 -2.46 -0.10 14.49
N PRO A 55 -2.83 0.16 15.76
CA PRO A 55 -4.01 0.96 16.05
C PRO A 55 -3.80 2.41 15.62
N HIS A 56 -4.79 3.00 14.95
CA HIS A 56 -4.77 4.37 14.45
C HIS A 56 -6.19 4.97 14.45
N PHE A 57 -6.45 5.92 15.37
CA PHE A 57 -7.74 6.62 15.51
C PHE A 57 -9.00 5.72 15.41
N GLY A 58 -9.03 4.61 16.17
CA GLY A 58 -10.16 3.66 16.18
C GLY A 58 -10.20 2.71 14.97
N GLN A 59 -9.13 2.68 14.17
CA GLN A 59 -8.91 1.73 13.09
C GLN A 59 -7.65 0.91 13.37
N ILE A 60 -7.45 -0.16 12.62
CA ILE A 60 -6.23 -0.94 12.59
C ILE A 60 -5.65 -0.86 11.19
N LEU A 61 -4.40 -0.41 11.12
CA LEU A 61 -3.61 -0.36 9.90
C LEU A 61 -2.86 -1.67 9.72
N PHE A 62 -2.86 -2.20 8.51
CA PHE A 62 -2.10 -3.38 8.14
C PHE A 62 -1.67 -3.29 6.69
N LEU A 63 -0.44 -3.72 6.39
CA LEU A 63 0.12 -3.67 5.05
C LEU A 63 0.44 -5.07 4.54
N GLU A 64 -0.01 -5.37 3.33
CA GLU A 64 0.26 -6.65 2.69
C GLU A 64 0.97 -6.41 1.36
N PHE A 65 2.11 -7.07 1.18
CA PHE A 65 2.81 -7.11 -0.11
C PHE A 65 2.55 -8.45 -0.79
N LYS A 66 1.85 -8.45 -1.92
CA LYS A 66 1.36 -9.69 -2.55
C LYS A 66 2.37 -10.34 -3.50
N GLU A 67 3.19 -9.60 -4.26
CA GLU A 67 4.11 -10.19 -5.25
C GLU A 67 5.09 -9.17 -5.89
N TYR A 68 6.25 -9.66 -6.35
CA TYR A 68 7.12 -9.02 -7.36
C TYR A 68 6.61 -9.42 -8.75
N THR A 69 6.19 -8.47 -9.58
CA THR A 69 5.80 -8.79 -10.97
C THR A 69 6.98 -8.59 -11.93
N TYR A 70 7.24 -9.61 -12.74
CA TYR A 70 8.36 -9.74 -13.68
C TYR A 70 8.31 -8.70 -14.82
N ARG A 71 8.95 -7.54 -14.59
CA ARG A 71 9.65 -6.60 -15.50
C ARG A 71 9.65 -5.23 -14.81
N GLY A 72 10.75 -4.86 -14.16
CA GLY A 72 10.99 -3.51 -13.61
C GLY A 72 10.87 -3.35 -12.10
N ASP A 73 11.11 -4.39 -11.30
CA ASP A 73 11.21 -4.34 -9.83
C ASP A 73 10.04 -3.69 -9.05
N ASN A 74 8.89 -3.52 -9.69
CA ASN A 74 7.72 -2.94 -9.04
C ASN A 74 7.13 -3.87 -7.98
N VAL A 75 6.77 -3.28 -6.84
CA VAL A 75 6.10 -3.98 -5.74
C VAL A 75 4.63 -3.63 -5.74
N ARG A 76 3.75 -4.64 -5.69
CA ARG A 76 2.31 -4.39 -5.46
C ARG A 76 1.87 -4.89 -4.11
N GLY A 77 0.92 -4.18 -3.54
CA GLY A 77 0.36 -4.52 -2.25
C GLY A 77 -1.06 -4.03 -2.06
N LYS A 78 -1.57 -4.31 -0.86
CA LYS A 78 -2.82 -3.79 -0.34
C LYS A 78 -2.52 -3.16 1.01
N PHE A 79 -2.97 -1.92 1.18
CA PHE A 79 -2.94 -1.25 2.46
C PHE A 79 -4.35 -1.25 3.05
N TYR A 80 -4.48 -1.78 4.26
CA TYR A 80 -5.75 -1.97 4.93
C TYR A 80 -5.92 -0.97 6.06
N CYS A 81 -7.08 -0.33 6.10
CA CYS A 81 -7.53 0.48 7.21
C CYS A 81 -8.85 -0.11 7.76
N LEU A 82 -8.72 -1.08 8.66
CA LEU A 82 -9.82 -1.90 9.15
C LEU A 82 -10.44 -1.30 10.40
N SER A 83 -11.73 -1.54 10.64
CA SER A 83 -12.27 -1.33 11.98
C SER A 83 -11.75 -2.43 12.91
N GLU A 84 -11.69 -2.17 14.22
CA GLU A 84 -11.26 -3.17 15.20
C GLU A 84 -12.11 -4.45 15.14
N ALA A 85 -13.41 -4.32 14.85
CA ALA A 85 -14.33 -5.45 14.72
C ALA A 85 -14.13 -6.27 13.43
N ASP A 86 -13.54 -5.68 12.39
CA ASP A 86 -13.23 -6.36 11.13
C ASP A 86 -11.80 -6.93 11.13
N PHE A 87 -11.00 -6.64 12.14
CA PHE A 87 -9.65 -7.19 12.28
C PHE A 87 -9.72 -8.58 12.92
N PRO A 88 -9.20 -9.63 12.26
CA PRO A 88 -9.32 -10.98 12.77
C PRO A 88 -8.54 -11.12 14.09
N PRO A 89 -9.14 -11.76 15.13
CA PRO A 89 -8.52 -11.89 16.44
C PRO A 89 -7.26 -12.77 16.44
N GLN A 90 -7.00 -13.54 15.38
CA GLN A 90 -5.79 -14.33 15.14
C GLN A 90 -5.47 -14.31 13.64
N ILE A 91 -4.26 -13.89 13.28
CA ILE A 91 -3.74 -14.04 11.90
C ILE A 91 -3.13 -15.45 11.85
N PRO A 92 -3.70 -16.42 11.12
CA PRO A 92 -3.12 -17.76 11.04
C PRO A 92 -1.67 -17.70 10.55
N SER A 93 -0.81 -18.59 11.07
CA SER A 93 0.62 -18.69 10.73
C SER A 93 0.88 -19.00 9.24
N ASP A 94 -0.17 -19.39 8.52
CA ASP A 94 -0.13 -19.90 7.17
C ASP A 94 -0.99 -18.94 6.34
N LEU A 95 -0.42 -17.78 6.03
CA LEU A 95 -1.04 -16.71 5.26
C LEU A 95 -1.23 -17.14 3.79
N GLU A 96 -2.26 -17.96 3.52
CA GLU A 96 -3.01 -17.89 2.27
C GLU A 96 -4.23 -16.96 2.51
N ASP A 97 -4.00 -15.66 2.34
CA ASP A 97 -5.00 -14.59 2.13
C ASP A 97 -6.15 -14.48 3.18
N PRO A 98 -5.88 -14.04 4.43
CA PRO A 98 -6.91 -13.82 5.45
C PRO A 98 -7.76 -12.56 5.21
N PHE A 99 -7.43 -11.73 4.22
CA PHE A 99 -8.13 -10.46 4.00
C PHE A 99 -9.23 -10.62 2.97
N PHE A 100 -10.42 -10.94 3.47
CA PHE A 100 -11.67 -10.90 2.71
C PHE A 100 -11.78 -9.57 1.94
N GLU A 101 -11.90 -9.66 0.61
CA GLU A 101 -12.41 -8.59 -0.26
C GLU A 101 -13.89 -8.33 0.05
N SER A 102 -14.21 -7.98 1.29
CA SER A 102 -15.52 -7.46 1.64
C SER A 102 -15.55 -5.98 1.24
N GLU A 103 -16.65 -5.53 0.64
CA GLU A 103 -16.88 -4.13 0.28
C GLU A 103 -16.75 -3.17 1.49
N LYS A 104 -16.79 -3.71 2.73
CA LYS A 104 -16.61 -2.96 3.98
C LYS A 104 -15.14 -2.66 4.31
N SER A 105 -14.19 -3.42 3.75
CA SER A 105 -12.77 -3.16 3.97
C SER A 105 -12.38 -1.86 3.27
N LYS A 106 -11.80 -0.90 4.00
CA LYS A 106 -11.11 0.25 3.41
C LYS A 106 -9.70 -0.19 3.00
N ALA A 107 -9.64 -1.19 2.13
CA ALA A 107 -8.40 -1.61 1.49
C ALA A 107 -8.13 -0.72 0.27
N VAL A 108 -6.87 -0.35 0.08
CA VAL A 108 -6.34 0.35 -1.09
C VAL A 108 -5.32 -0.54 -1.79
N HIS A 109 -5.54 -0.76 -3.08
CA HIS A 109 -4.55 -1.39 -3.94
C HIS A 109 -3.52 -0.37 -4.37
N PHE A 110 -2.24 -0.76 -4.36
CA PHE A 110 -1.17 0.12 -4.80
C PHE A 110 -0.05 -0.63 -5.51
N TYR A 111 0.69 0.10 -6.34
CA TYR A 111 1.99 -0.22 -6.88
C TYR A 111 3.02 0.77 -6.36
N TYR A 112 4.20 0.29 -6.02
CA TYR A 112 5.40 1.09 -5.85
C TYR A 112 6.32 0.90 -7.07
N PHE A 113 6.76 2.02 -7.62
CA PHE A 113 7.66 2.17 -8.76
C PHE A 113 9.02 2.66 -8.25
N PRO A 114 10.01 1.75 -8.08
CA PRO A 114 11.23 2.07 -7.34
C PRO A 114 12.15 3.07 -8.01
N GLU A 115 12.23 3.04 -9.35
CA GLU A 115 13.14 3.92 -10.10
C GLU A 115 12.78 5.40 -9.89
N GLU A 116 11.50 5.70 -9.84
CA GLU A 116 10.96 7.05 -9.68
C GLU A 116 10.55 7.39 -8.24
N GLN A 117 10.63 6.41 -7.33
CA GLN A 117 10.15 6.51 -5.94
C GLN A 117 8.67 6.96 -5.86
N ILE A 118 7.83 6.38 -6.72
CA ILE A 118 6.41 6.72 -6.82
C ILE A 118 5.55 5.57 -6.32
N ILE A 119 4.51 5.88 -5.53
CA ILE A 119 3.39 4.97 -5.30
C ILE A 119 2.23 5.40 -6.18
N GLY A 120 1.68 4.48 -6.97
CA GLY A 120 0.38 4.63 -7.61
C GLY A 120 -0.66 3.84 -6.85
N GLY A 121 -1.75 4.47 -6.41
CA GLY A 121 -2.74 3.80 -5.55
C GLY A 121 -4.17 4.33 -5.73
N GLU A 122 -5.13 3.52 -5.32
CA GLU A 122 -6.54 3.94 -5.29
C GLU A 122 -6.78 5.06 -4.28
N LEU A 123 -7.59 6.04 -4.68
CA LEU A 123 -8.08 7.09 -3.80
C LEU A 123 -9.39 6.62 -3.19
N LYS A 124 -9.33 6.16 -1.94
CA LYS A 124 -10.49 5.63 -1.25
C LYS A 124 -10.73 6.37 0.07
N PRO A 125 -11.95 6.90 0.30
CA PRO A 125 -12.24 7.57 1.56
C PRO A 125 -11.95 6.69 2.78
N GLY A 126 -11.08 7.19 3.65
CA GLY A 126 -10.72 6.54 4.92
C GLY A 126 -9.66 5.44 4.81
N ALA A 127 -9.02 5.29 3.64
CA ALA A 127 -7.77 4.56 3.49
C ALA A 127 -6.85 5.39 2.60
N ASP A 128 -5.95 6.10 3.25
CA ASP A 128 -5.09 7.10 2.61
C ASP A 128 -3.72 6.47 2.41
N VAL A 129 -3.24 6.42 1.17
CA VAL A 129 -1.91 5.87 0.82
C VAL A 129 -0.80 6.60 1.57
N GLU A 130 -1.02 7.88 1.88
CA GLU A 130 -0.15 8.72 2.69
C GLU A 130 0.15 8.09 4.08
N LYS A 131 -0.78 7.30 4.63
CA LYS A 131 -0.61 6.62 5.92
C LYS A 131 0.35 5.42 5.85
N ILE A 132 0.72 4.95 4.66
CA ILE A 132 1.74 3.90 4.52
C ILE A 132 3.06 4.35 5.15
N GLY A 133 3.43 5.64 5.03
CA GLY A 133 4.66 6.18 5.59
C GLY A 133 4.67 6.08 7.11
N PHE A 134 3.65 6.62 7.77
CA PHE A 134 3.47 6.50 9.22
C PHE A 134 3.46 5.03 9.70
N TYR A 135 2.76 4.17 8.96
CA TYR A 135 2.71 2.74 9.27
C TYR A 135 4.10 2.11 9.22
N LEU A 136 4.84 2.30 8.12
CA LEU A 136 6.17 1.73 7.95
C LEU A 136 7.16 2.28 8.97
N GLU A 137 7.14 3.58 9.23
CA GLU A 137 7.97 4.21 10.27
C GLU A 137 7.81 3.50 11.63
N THR A 138 6.55 3.29 12.04
CA THR A 138 6.21 2.65 13.31
C THR A 138 6.63 1.19 13.33
N VAL A 139 6.40 0.45 12.24
CA VAL A 139 6.81 -0.96 12.13
C VAL A 139 8.32 -1.09 12.20
N MET A 140 9.08 -0.28 11.45
CA MET A 140 10.54 -0.35 11.45
C MET A 140 11.11 -0.05 12.84
N LYS A 141 10.59 0.96 13.54
CA LYS A 141 10.98 1.25 14.93
C LYS A 141 10.73 0.07 15.88
N ASN A 142 9.75 -0.79 15.60
CA ASN A 142 9.48 -1.98 16.40
C ASN A 142 10.34 -3.20 15.99
N ILE A 143 10.81 -3.25 14.75
CA ILE A 143 11.69 -4.32 14.26
C ILE A 143 13.10 -4.17 14.86
N PHE A 144 13.61 -2.94 14.96
CA PHE A 144 14.98 -2.70 15.45
C PHE A 144 15.04 -2.54 16.99
N PRO A 145 15.95 -3.26 17.68
CA PRO A 145 16.09 -3.19 19.14
C PRO A 145 16.67 -1.86 19.64
N ASN A 146 17.46 -1.17 18.82
CA ASN A 146 17.88 0.22 19.00
C ASN A 146 17.42 0.96 17.75
N PRO A 147 16.20 1.51 17.75
CA PRO A 147 15.60 2.00 16.53
C PRO A 147 16.39 3.20 16.01
N PRO A 148 16.88 3.15 14.75
CA PRO A 148 17.45 4.32 14.12
C PRO A 148 16.34 5.32 13.77
N SER A 149 16.72 6.53 13.39
CA SER A 149 15.76 7.59 13.05
C SER A 149 15.22 7.37 11.65
N PHE A 150 14.15 6.58 11.55
CA PHE A 150 13.37 6.47 10.32
C PHE A 150 12.41 7.65 10.18
N GLU A 151 12.40 8.26 9.00
CA GLU A 151 11.41 9.26 8.59
C GLU A 151 10.86 8.88 7.21
N PHE A 152 9.53 8.85 7.09
CA PHE A 152 8.84 8.58 5.83
C PHE A 152 7.90 9.73 5.50
N GLU A 153 8.11 10.33 4.34
CA GLU A 153 7.16 11.27 3.76
C GLU A 153 6.52 10.64 2.52
N ILE A 154 5.20 10.56 2.50
CA ILE A 154 4.43 10.17 1.32
C ILE A 154 3.48 11.31 1.00
N SER A 155 3.71 11.97 -0.13
CA SER A 155 2.98 13.18 -0.52
C SER A 155 2.45 13.07 -1.94
N ARG A 156 1.33 13.76 -2.22
CA ARG A 156 0.68 13.76 -3.54
C ARG A 156 1.63 14.32 -4.60
N VAL A 157 1.73 13.64 -5.74
CA VAL A 157 2.45 14.21 -6.89
C VAL A 157 1.55 15.20 -7.61
N CYS A 158 2.08 16.39 -7.88
CA CYS A 158 1.46 17.39 -8.73
C CYS A 158 2.14 17.43 -10.11
N SER A 159 1.38 17.74 -11.16
CA SER A 159 1.91 17.95 -12.49
C SER A 159 2.89 19.12 -12.49
N SER A 160 4.08 18.92 -13.06
CA SER A 160 5.03 20.02 -13.32
C SER A 160 4.47 21.12 -14.24
N LYS A 161 3.44 20.82 -15.03
CA LYS A 161 2.84 21.74 -16.01
C LYS A 161 1.70 22.58 -15.45
N SER A 162 0.78 21.97 -14.68
CA SER A 162 -0.41 22.64 -14.15
C SER A 162 -0.36 22.92 -12.65
N GLY A 163 0.53 22.24 -11.91
CA GLY A 163 0.55 22.27 -10.44
C GLY A 163 -0.59 21.49 -9.78
N GLU A 164 -1.48 20.87 -10.57
CA GLU A 164 -2.60 20.07 -10.06
C GLU A 164 -2.16 18.65 -9.70
N GLU A 165 -2.82 18.05 -8.69
CA GLU A 165 -2.57 16.65 -8.32
C GLU A 165 -2.78 15.70 -9.49
N LEU A 166 -1.86 14.77 -9.67
CA LEU A 166 -1.94 13.76 -10.71
C LEU A 166 -2.84 12.61 -10.23
N PHE A 167 -4.02 12.52 -10.84
CA PHE A 167 -4.92 11.39 -10.68
C PHE A 167 -5.63 11.07 -12.00
N LYS A 168 -6.22 9.87 -12.05
CA LYS A 168 -7.02 9.41 -13.18
C LYS A 168 -8.28 8.70 -12.68
N THR A 169 -9.42 9.07 -13.24
CA THR A 169 -10.67 8.33 -13.07
C THR A 169 -10.69 7.13 -14.00
N VAL A 170 -10.93 5.94 -13.46
CA VAL A 170 -10.98 4.67 -14.17
C VAL A 170 -12.28 3.93 -13.86
N TRP A 171 -12.81 3.21 -14.85
CA TRP A 171 -13.99 2.37 -14.70
C TRP A 171 -13.55 0.93 -14.69
N VAL A 172 -13.55 0.31 -13.52
CA VAL A 172 -12.96 -1.01 -13.33
C VAL A 172 -14.01 -2.01 -12.86
N GLU A 173 -13.97 -3.20 -13.43
CA GLU A 173 -14.68 -4.35 -12.88
C GLU A 173 -14.21 -4.58 -11.45
N ASN A 174 -15.11 -4.95 -10.53
CA ASN A 174 -14.77 -5.15 -9.12
C ASN A 174 -13.88 -6.40 -8.93
N ASN A 175 -12.61 -6.30 -9.32
CA ASN A 175 -11.60 -7.35 -9.36
C ASN A 175 -10.22 -6.73 -9.13
N SER A 176 -9.51 -7.22 -8.11
CA SER A 176 -8.19 -6.71 -7.70
C SER A 176 -7.14 -6.72 -8.82
N ASN A 177 -7.13 -7.73 -9.69
CA ASN A 177 -6.20 -7.74 -10.81
C ASN A 177 -6.52 -6.67 -11.84
N LYS A 178 -7.80 -6.31 -12.02
CA LYS A 178 -8.19 -5.27 -12.96
C LYS A 178 -7.78 -3.89 -12.47
N ILE A 179 -7.91 -3.61 -11.16
CA ILE A 179 -7.44 -2.31 -10.64
C ILE A 179 -5.93 -2.16 -10.76
N TYR A 180 -5.15 -3.22 -10.50
CA TYR A 180 -3.71 -3.20 -10.70
C TYR A 180 -3.32 -2.84 -12.15
N GLN A 181 -4.00 -3.39 -13.15
CA GLN A 181 -3.75 -3.04 -14.55
C GLN A 181 -4.09 -1.57 -14.86
N GLU A 182 -5.17 -1.04 -14.28
CA GLU A 182 -5.53 0.37 -14.46
C GLU A 182 -4.53 1.31 -13.78
N ILE A 183 -3.94 0.93 -12.64
CA ILE A 183 -2.85 1.70 -12.01
C ILE A 183 -1.63 1.77 -12.93
N LEU A 184 -1.20 0.63 -13.49
CA LEU A 184 -0.06 0.59 -14.43
C LEU A 184 -0.33 1.42 -15.69
N LYS A 185 -1.55 1.35 -16.22
CA LYS A 185 -1.94 2.15 -17.39
C LYS A 185 -1.96 3.64 -17.07
N ALA A 186 -2.50 4.03 -15.91
CA ALA A 186 -2.49 5.42 -15.46
C ALA A 186 -1.05 5.92 -15.29
N TYR A 187 -0.17 5.09 -14.72
CA TYR A 187 1.26 5.41 -14.57
C TYR A 187 1.92 5.67 -15.93
N ALA A 188 1.78 4.75 -16.88
CA ALA A 188 2.38 4.88 -18.21
C ALA A 188 1.88 6.09 -19.02
N GLU A 189 0.66 6.56 -18.76
CA GLU A 189 0.11 7.76 -19.41
C GLU A 189 0.56 9.06 -18.76
N LEU A 190 0.89 9.03 -17.46
CA LEU A 190 1.27 10.19 -16.67
C LEU A 190 2.77 10.26 -16.37
N SER A 191 3.56 9.25 -16.77
CA SER A 191 4.99 9.14 -16.47
C SER A 191 5.79 10.36 -16.92
N ASP A 192 5.44 10.92 -18.08
CA ASP A 192 6.10 12.10 -18.63
C ASP A 192 5.72 13.41 -17.92
N LEU A 193 4.87 13.36 -16.89
CA LEU A 193 4.41 14.51 -16.10
C LEU A 193 4.99 14.55 -14.67
N PHE A 194 5.66 13.47 -14.25
CA PHE A 194 6.29 13.34 -12.93
C PHE A 194 7.59 14.14 -12.78
#